data_AF-A0A930WA10-F1
#
_entry.id   AF-A0A930WA10-F1
#
_cell.length_a   1.000
_cell.length_b   1.000
_cell.length_c   1.000
_cell.angle_alpha   90.00
_cell.angle_beta   90.00
_cell.angle_gamma   90.00
#
_symmetry.space_group_name_H-M   'P 1'
#
loop_
_entity.id
_entity.type
_entity.pdbx_description
1 polymer ?
#
loop_
_entity_poly.entity_id
_entity_poly.type
_entity_poly.pdbx_seq_one_letter_code
_entity_poly.pdbx_strand_id
1 'polypeptide(L)'
;MFGIIVGTHGKFSEEIVTSCEMICGPQPNVRAVTLVPGEGPDDVVKKYEEAIAALDCADGVIFLNDLFGGSPYNAACRLAANNEAYGIVTGV
;
A
#
# COMPACT_ATOMS: atom_id res chain seq x y z
N MET A 1 4.03 -9.59 12.62
CA MET A 1 2.84 -8.75 12.38
C MET A 1 2.64 -8.62 10.87
N PHE A 2 1.41 -8.34 10.40
CA PHE A 2 1.20 -7.93 9.00
C PHE A 2 1.55 -6.45 8.83
N GLY A 3 2.36 -6.13 7.82
CA GLY A 3 2.50 -4.76 7.32
C GLY A 3 1.28 -4.38 6.48
N ILE A 4 0.74 -3.17 6.66
CA ILE A 4 -0.37 -2.67 5.84
C ILE A 4 0.12 -1.51 4.99
N ILE A 5 -0.17 -1.58 3.69
CA ILE A 5 0.14 -0.49 2.76
C ILE A 5 -1.13 -0.06 2.04
N VAL A 6 -1.50 1.21 2.19
CA VAL A 6 -2.62 1.82 1.46
C VAL A 6 -2.07 2.49 0.21
N GLY A 7 -2.41 1.97 -0.97
CA GLY A 7 -1.87 2.43 -2.26
C GLY A 7 -2.96 2.98 -3.16
N THR A 8 -2.95 4.28 -3.45
CA THR A 8 -4.01 4.92 -4.26
C THR A 8 -3.43 5.89 -5.30
N HIS A 9 -4.25 6.27 -6.28
CA HIS A 9 -3.99 7.46 -7.09
C HIS A 9 -4.12 8.72 -6.23
N GLY A 10 -3.36 9.75 -6.58
CA GLY A 10 -3.32 11.00 -5.83
C GLY A 10 -2.93 10.77 -4.36
N LYS A 11 -3.52 11.56 -3.47
CA LYS A 11 -3.21 11.56 -2.02
C LYS A 11 -4.24 10.85 -1.15
N PHE A 12 -5.14 10.06 -1.75
CA PHE A 12 -6.24 9.46 -1.00
C PHE A 12 -5.74 8.51 0.11
N SER A 13 -4.67 7.74 -0.16
CA SER A 13 -4.02 6.88 0.84
C SER A 13 -3.50 7.65 2.06
N GLU A 14 -2.89 8.83 1.88
CA GLU A 14 -2.40 9.66 2.98
C GLU A 14 -3.54 10.08 3.91
N GLU A 15 -4.67 10.51 3.32
CA GLU A 15 -5.82 11.00 4.07
C GLU A 15 -6.64 9.86 4.70
N ILE A 16 -6.70 8.67 4.07
CA ILE A 16 -7.26 7.47 4.70
C ILE A 16 -6.47 7.10 5.95
N VAL A 17 -5.13 7.06 5.86
CA VAL A 17 -4.28 6.74 7.01
C VAL A 17 -4.44 7.79 8.10
N THR A 18 -4.45 9.09 7.74
CA THR A 18 -4.68 10.19 8.68
C THR A 18 -6.04 10.06 9.39
N SER A 19 -7.09 9.73 8.64
CA SER A 19 -8.44 9.51 9.20
C SER A 19 -8.48 8.29 10.12
N CYS A 20 -7.78 7.20 9.76
CA CYS A 20 -7.63 6.02 10.59
C CYS A 20 -6.93 6.36 11.91
N GLU A 21 -5.82 7.12 11.86
CA GLU A 21 -5.08 7.53 13.06
C GLU A 21 -5.88 8.46 13.96
N MET A 22 -6.74 9.32 13.39
CA MET A 22 -7.66 10.16 14.16
C MET A 22 -8.65 9.32 14.99
N ILE A 23 -9.08 8.17 14.48
CA ILE A 23 -10.09 7.30 15.13
C ILE A 23 -9.43 6.27 16.04
N CYS A 24 -8.38 5.62 15.56
CA CYS A 24 -7.76 4.44 16.17
C CYS A 24 -6.46 4.75 16.91
N GLY A 25 -5.97 5.99 16.84
CA GLY A 25 -4.65 6.37 17.32
C GLY A 25 -3.52 5.97 16.36
N PRO A 26 -2.26 6.27 16.70
CA PRO A 26 -1.11 6.10 15.81
C PRO A 26 -0.98 4.67 15.26
N GLN A 27 -0.66 4.56 13.97
CA GLN A 27 -0.55 3.28 13.27
C GLN A 27 0.89 3.04 12.76
N PRO A 28 1.83 2.61 13.62
CA PRO A 28 3.25 2.55 13.27
C PRO A 28 3.58 1.55 12.15
N ASN A 29 2.75 0.51 11.99
CA ASN A 29 2.92 -0.54 10.99
C ASN A 29 1.99 -0.38 9.76
N VAL A 30 1.60 0.86 9.46
CA VAL A 30 0.81 1.22 8.28
C VAL A 30 1.55 2.29 7.47
N ARG A 31 1.58 2.17 6.13
CA ARG A 31 2.14 3.21 5.23
C ARG A 31 1.17 3.57 4.11
N ALA A 32 1.15 4.84 3.76
CA ALA A 32 0.51 5.32 2.55
C ALA A 32 1.51 5.32 1.40
N VAL A 33 1.08 4.86 0.22
CA VAL A 33 1.78 4.98 -1.05
C VAL A 33 0.87 5.70 -2.03
N THR A 34 1.42 6.70 -2.70
CA THR A 34 0.70 7.55 -3.65
C THR A 34 1.22 7.32 -5.06
N LEU A 35 0.32 7.41 -6.03
CA LEU A 35 0.67 7.58 -7.43
C LEU A 35 0.22 8.97 -7.88
N VAL A 36 1.19 9.87 -8.10
CA VAL A 36 0.93 11.26 -8.50
C VAL A 36 1.29 11.52 -9.97
N PRO A 37 0.80 12.62 -10.59
CA PRO A 37 1.13 12.92 -11.99
C PRO A 37 2.64 12.98 -12.25
N GLY A 38 3.08 12.29 -13.30
CA GLY A 38 4.50 12.15 -13.66
C GLY A 38 5.15 10.85 -13.23
N GLU A 39 4.49 10.06 -12.37
CA GLU A 39 4.93 8.74 -11.95
C GLU A 39 4.27 7.63 -12.77
N GLY A 40 5.01 6.53 -12.94
CA GLY A 40 4.53 5.31 -13.59
C GLY A 40 4.35 4.14 -12.61
N PRO A 41 3.85 3.00 -13.10
CA PRO A 41 3.69 1.79 -12.29
C PRO A 41 4.99 1.32 -11.61
N ASP A 42 6.15 1.48 -12.27
CA ASP A 42 7.44 1.06 -11.71
C ASP A 42 7.88 1.94 -10.53
N ASP A 43 7.48 3.21 -10.50
CA ASP A 43 7.73 4.09 -9.35
C ASP A 43 6.89 3.63 -8.15
N VAL A 44 5.66 3.19 -8.39
CA VAL A 44 4.79 2.64 -7.33
C VAL A 44 5.36 1.33 -6.78
N VAL A 45 5.90 0.45 -7.64
CA VAL A 45 6.58 -0.78 -7.19
C VAL A 45 7.73 -0.45 -6.25
N LYS A 46 8.60 0.51 -6.63
CA LYS A 46 9.72 0.93 -5.77
C LYS A 46 9.23 1.50 -4.43
N LYS A 47 8.20 2.35 -4.45
CA LYS A 47 7.61 2.89 -3.22
C LYS A 47 7.02 1.79 -2.32
N TYR A 48 6.42 0.76 -2.90
CA TYR A 48 5.98 -0.39 -2.13
C TYR A 48 7.15 -1.17 -1.53
N GLU A 49 8.22 -1.42 -2.28
CA GLU A 49 9.42 -2.09 -1.76
C GLU A 49 10.04 -1.29 -0.60
N GLU A 50 10.13 0.03 -0.73
CA GLU A 50 10.59 0.93 0.34
C GLU A 50 9.67 0.88 1.58
N ALA A 51 8.35 0.87 1.38
CA ALA A 51 7.39 0.75 2.47
C ALA A 51 7.50 -0.61 3.17
N ILE A 52 7.64 -1.70 2.43
CA ILE A 52 7.83 -3.06 2.97
C ILE A 52 9.11 -3.11 3.82
N ALA A 53 10.21 -2.54 3.33
CA ALA A 53 11.48 -2.49 4.07
C ALA A 53 11.39 -1.68 5.37
N ALA A 54 10.45 -0.74 5.47
CA ALA A 54 10.24 0.11 6.64
C ALA A 54 9.18 -0.42 7.63
N LEU A 55 8.54 -1.55 7.33
CA LEU A 55 7.45 -2.15 8.11
C LEU A 55 7.87 -3.50 8.72
N ASP A 56 7.27 -3.86 9.86
CA ASP A 56 7.30 -5.25 10.34
C ASP A 56 6.34 -6.10 9.51
N CYS A 57 6.90 -6.87 8.60
CA CYS A 57 6.17 -7.74 7.68
C CYS A 57 6.34 -9.23 8.03
N ALA A 58 6.62 -9.58 9.30
CA ALA A 58 6.91 -10.97 9.69
C ALA A 58 5.80 -11.97 9.33
N ASP A 59 4.53 -11.53 9.29
CA ASP A 59 3.40 -12.37 8.89
C ASP A 59 2.98 -12.15 7.42
N GLY A 60 3.60 -11.18 6.73
CA GLY A 60 3.24 -10.79 5.36
C GLY A 60 2.83 -9.33 5.23
N VAL A 61 2.23 -9.01 4.08
CA VAL A 61 1.81 -7.64 3.71
C VAL A 61 0.38 -7.65 3.17
N ILE A 62 -0.43 -6.68 3.59
CA ILE A 62 -1.75 -6.44 3.01
C ILE A 62 -1.71 -5.10 2.27
N PHE A 63 -1.92 -5.16 0.96
CA PHE A 63 -2.11 -3.98 0.12
C PHE A 63 -3.59 -3.63 0.06
N LEU A 64 -3.92 -2.40 0.45
CA LEU A 64 -5.26 -1.81 0.32
C LEU A 64 -5.23 -0.80 -0.84
N ASN A 65 -5.86 -1.14 -1.95
CA ASN A 65 -5.84 -0.33 -3.17
C ASN A 65 -7.19 0.32 -3.47
N ASP A 66 -7.17 1.48 -4.10
CA ASP A 66 -8.38 2.22 -4.49
C ASP A 66 -9.17 1.45 -5.58
N LEU A 67 -8.52 1.12 -6.69
CA LEU A 67 -9.19 0.63 -7.89
C LEU A 67 -8.58 -0.69 -8.38
N PHE A 68 -9.43 -1.69 -8.59
CA PHE A 68 -9.08 -2.91 -9.31
C PHE A 68 -8.61 -2.58 -10.73
N GLY A 69 -7.47 -3.15 -11.14
CA GLY A 69 -6.83 -2.87 -12.44
C GLY A 69 -6.10 -1.53 -12.52
N GLY A 70 -6.16 -0.69 -11.47
CA GLY A 70 -5.41 0.57 -11.40
C GLY A 70 -3.90 0.35 -11.25
N SER A 71 -3.09 1.37 -11.53
CA SER A 71 -1.63 1.28 -11.42
C SER A 71 -1.13 0.87 -10.02
N PRO A 72 -1.68 1.39 -8.90
CA PRO A 72 -1.34 0.90 -7.56
C PRO A 72 -1.66 -0.58 -7.34
N TYR A 73 -2.81 -1.06 -7.83
CA TYR A 73 -3.21 -2.47 -7.77
C TYR A 73 -2.28 -3.36 -8.61
N ASN A 74 -1.98 -2.96 -9.84
CA ASN A 74 -1.12 -3.72 -10.74
C ASN A 74 0.31 -3.84 -10.19
N ALA A 75 0.82 -2.76 -9.57
CA ALA A 75 2.11 -2.78 -8.87
C ALA A 75 2.09 -3.75 -7.67
N ALA A 76 1.03 -3.75 -6.86
CA ALA A 76 0.88 -4.70 -5.76
C ALA A 76 0.81 -6.15 -6.26
N CYS A 77 0.11 -6.40 -7.37
CA CYS A 77 0.04 -7.74 -7.99
C CYS A 77 1.41 -8.28 -8.37
N ARG A 78 2.31 -7.43 -8.90
CA ARG A 78 3.69 -7.84 -9.26
C ARG A 78 4.47 -8.33 -8.04
N LEU A 79 4.25 -7.71 -6.88
CA LEU A 79 4.90 -8.10 -5.64
C LEU A 79 4.26 -9.35 -5.03
N ALA A 80 2.94 -9.39 -4.94
CA ALA A 80 2.19 -10.51 -4.37
C ALA A 80 2.34 -11.80 -5.20
N ALA A 81 2.54 -11.71 -6.52
CA ALA A 81 2.78 -12.87 -7.36
C ALA A 81 4.02 -13.70 -6.95
N ASN A 82 4.96 -13.09 -6.22
CA ASN A 82 6.19 -13.74 -5.78
C ASN A 82 6.21 -14.07 -4.27
N ASN A 83 5.12 -13.80 -3.54
CA ASN A 83 5.06 -14.04 -2.09
C ASN A 83 3.63 -14.39 -1.64
N GLU A 84 3.43 -15.65 -1.23
CA GLU A 84 2.11 -16.16 -0.79
C GLU A 84 1.58 -15.49 0.49
N ALA A 85 2.45 -14.87 1.29
CA ALA A 85 2.04 -14.13 2.49
C ALA A 85 1.47 -12.73 2.16
N TYR A 86 1.45 -12.33 0.88
CA TYR A 86 0.98 -11.01 0.47
C TYR A 86 -0.46 -11.07 -0.05
N GLY A 87 -1.31 -10.24 0.52
CA GLY A 87 -2.72 -10.11 0.14
C GLY A 87 -3.03 -8.74 -0.47
N ILE A 88 -4.01 -8.69 -1.37
CA ILE A 88 -4.48 -7.45 -1.99
C ILE A 88 -5.99 -7.33 -1.81
N VAL A 89 -6.46 -6.19 -1.34
CA VAL A 89 -7.87 -5.82 -1.26
C VAL A 89 -8.06 -4.51 -2.00
N THR A 90 -9.11 -4.41 -2.81
CA THR A 90 -9.43 -3.20 -3.58
C THR A 90 -10.70 -2.53 -3.07
N GLY A 91 -10.90 -1.25 -3.39
CA GLY A 91 -12.07 -0.47 -2.98
C GLY A 91 -11.95 0.13 -1.59
N VAL A 92 -10.72 0.45 -1.18
CA VAL A 92 -10.44 1.22 0.05
C VAL A 92 -10.85 2.69 -0.10
#